data_AF-A0A957UMC3-F1
#
_entry.id   AF-A0A957UMC3-F1
#
_cell.length_a   1.000
_cell.length_b   1.000
_cell.length_c   1.000
_cell.angle_alpha   90.00
_cell.angle_beta   90.00
_cell.angle_gamma   90.00
#
_symmetry.space_group_name_H-M   'P 1'
#
loop_
_entity.id
_entity.type
_entity.pdbx_description
1 polymer ?
#
loop_
_entity_poly.entity_id
_entity_poly.type
_entity_poly.pdbx_seq_one_letter_code
_entity_poly.pdbx_strand_id
1 'polypeptide(L)'
;LVVGAPLRLDGRLFNCAIAIHKGRILGITPKTYLPNYREFYEKRQFTSGRSATRAEVPLLGQLVPFGTDLLFCAANVEGFKLHAEICEDLWAPIPPSTYAALAGATLLTNLSG
;
A
#
# COMPACT_ATOMS: atom_id res chain seq x y z
N LEU A 1 -8.57 -10.29 -0.02
CA LEU A 1 -7.18 -10.66 -0.40
C LEU A 1 -6.34 -9.39 -0.34
N VAL A 2 -5.09 -9.50 0.10
CA VAL A 2 -4.07 -8.46 -0.09
C VAL A 2 -2.93 -9.10 -0.85
N VAL A 3 -2.64 -8.63 -2.06
CA VAL A 3 -1.68 -9.27 -2.99
C VAL A 3 -0.59 -8.28 -3.37
N GLY A 4 0.66 -8.72 -3.32
CA GLY A 4 1.81 -7.94 -3.79
C GLY A 4 1.91 -7.95 -5.31
N ALA A 5 2.05 -6.79 -5.94
CA ALA A 5 2.28 -6.69 -7.38
C ALA A 5 3.05 -5.40 -7.75
N PRO A 6 3.95 -5.45 -8.74
CA PRO A 6 4.54 -4.25 -9.31
C PRO A 6 3.54 -3.57 -10.27
N LEU A 7 3.31 -2.26 -10.12
CA LEU A 7 2.41 -1.49 -10.97
C LEU A 7 3.11 -0.32 -11.66
N ARG A 8 2.85 -0.14 -12.96
CA ARG A 8 3.33 1.01 -13.74
C ARG A 8 2.30 2.12 -13.76
N LEU A 9 2.68 3.30 -13.30
CA LEU A 9 1.82 4.48 -13.21
C LEU A 9 2.65 5.73 -13.55
N ASP A 10 2.15 6.59 -14.43
CA ASP A 10 2.80 7.84 -14.84
C ASP A 10 4.29 7.68 -15.21
N GLY A 11 4.62 6.61 -15.94
CA GLY A 11 6.01 6.31 -16.36
C GLY A 11 6.93 5.79 -15.26
N ARG A 12 6.41 5.55 -14.05
CA ARG A 12 7.15 5.03 -12.89
C ARG A 12 6.65 3.63 -12.51
N LEU A 13 7.47 2.87 -11.78
CA LEU A 13 7.10 1.55 -11.27
C LEU A 13 7.01 1.61 -9.74
N PHE A 14 5.95 1.06 -9.16
CA PHE A 14 5.71 1.02 -7.72
C PHE A 14 5.60 -0.43 -7.26
N ASN A 15 6.14 -0.73 -6.08
CA ASN A 15 5.90 -1.98 -5.36
C ASN A 15 4.60 -1.81 -4.56
N CYS A 16 3.54 -2.58 -4.86
CA CYS A 16 2.21 -2.30 -4.33
C CYS A 16 1.57 -3.50 -3.63
N ALA A 17 0.78 -3.21 -2.60
CA ALA A 17 -0.19 -4.11 -2.00
C ALA A 17 -1.58 -3.76 -2.55
N ILE A 18 -2.24 -4.72 -3.19
CA ILE A 18 -3.55 -4.53 -3.80
C ILE A 18 -4.61 -5.21 -2.94
N ALA A 19 -5.53 -4.44 -2.37
CA ALA A 19 -6.65 -4.95 -1.60
C ALA A 19 -7.81 -5.32 -2.53
N ILE A 20 -8.24 -6.57 -2.50
CA ILE A 20 -9.27 -7.12 -3.38
C ILE A 20 -10.38 -7.78 -2.54
N HIS A 21 -11.63 -7.45 -2.86
CA HIS A 21 -12.81 -8.05 -2.23
C HIS A 21 -13.95 -8.22 -3.23
N LYS A 22 -14.52 -9.43 -3.31
CA LYS A 22 -15.68 -9.77 -4.17
C LYS A 22 -15.55 -9.27 -5.61
N GLY A 23 -14.39 -9.50 -6.23
CA GLY A 23 -14.12 -9.10 -7.62
C GLY A 23 -13.81 -7.62 -7.84
N ARG A 24 -13.82 -6.79 -6.78
CA ARG A 24 -13.47 -5.37 -6.84
C ARG A 24 -12.11 -5.10 -6.25
N ILE A 25 -11.38 -4.17 -6.86
CA ILE A 25 -10.14 -3.63 -6.29
C ILE A 25 -10.56 -2.49 -5.37
N LEU A 26 -10.32 -2.65 -4.07
CA LEU A 26 -10.70 -1.66 -3.06
C LEU A 26 -9.70 -0.49 -3.01
N GLY A 27 -8.43 -0.79 -3.25
CA GLY A 27 -7.36 0.20 -3.21
C GLY A 27 -5.99 -0.44 -3.42
N ILE A 28 -5.01 0.42 -3.65
CA ILE A 28 -3.63 0.06 -3.94
C ILE A 28 -2.72 0.87 -3.01
N THR A 29 -1.98 0.19 -2.15
CA THR A 29 -0.99 0.83 -1.27
C THR A 29 0.42 0.63 -1.83
N PRO A 30 1.11 1.67 -2.33
CA PRO A 30 2.51 1.58 -2.71
C PRO A 30 3.44 1.57 -1.48
N LYS A 31 4.54 0.79 -1.55
CA LYS A 31 5.59 0.74 -0.53
C LYS A 31 6.20 2.12 -0.32
N THR A 32 6.31 2.55 0.93
CA THR A 32 6.80 3.90 1.25
C THR A 32 8.32 3.95 1.31
N TYR A 33 8.91 3.05 2.07
CA TYR A 33 10.34 2.98 2.33
C TYR A 33 10.96 1.89 1.46
N LEU A 34 11.75 2.29 0.47
CA LEU A 34 12.47 1.35 -0.39
C LEU A 34 13.88 1.12 0.15
N PRO A 35 14.21 -0.07 0.67
CA PRO A 35 15.56 -0.36 1.14
C PRO A 35 16.53 -0.36 -0.05
N ASN A 36 17.70 0.24 0.17
CA ASN A 36 18.76 0.33 -0.84
C ASN A 36 20.14 0.23 -0.19
N TYR A 37 20.29 -0.76 0.68
CA TYR A 37 21.52 -1.08 1.40
C TYR A 37 21.71 -2.59 1.43
N ARG A 38 22.97 -3.02 1.57
CA ARG A 38 23.37 -4.43 1.62
C ARG A 38 22.80 -5.21 0.41
N GLU A 39 21.97 -6.22 0.64
CA GLU A 39 21.34 -7.07 -0.37
C GLU A 39 20.20 -6.38 -1.14
N PHE A 40 19.68 -5.25 -0.62
CA PHE A 40 18.52 -4.57 -1.20
C PHE A 40 18.92 -3.47 -2.18
N TYR A 41 18.26 -3.48 -3.35
CA TYR A 41 18.46 -2.52 -4.43
C TYR A 41 17.13 -1.94 -4.95
N GLU A 42 16.08 -1.89 -4.13
CA GLU A 42 14.72 -1.62 -4.63
C GLU A 42 14.57 -0.26 -5.31
N LYS A 43 15.36 0.76 -4.92
CA LYS A 43 15.33 2.09 -5.55
C LYS A 43 15.83 2.08 -7.00
N ARG A 44 16.50 1.00 -7.45
CA ARG A 44 16.90 0.85 -8.86
C ARG A 44 15.68 0.63 -9.76
N GLN A 45 14.66 -0.09 -9.29
CA GLN A 45 13.50 -0.46 -10.09
C GLN A 45 12.25 0.32 -9.70
N PHE A 46 12.05 0.58 -8.40
CA PHE A 46 10.81 1.12 -7.87
C PHE A 46 10.93 2.57 -7.40
N THR A 47 9.79 3.25 -7.41
CA THR A 47 9.58 4.58 -6.87
C THR A 47 8.85 4.48 -5.52
N SER A 48 9.25 5.31 -4.55
CA SER A 48 8.56 5.41 -3.26
C SER A 48 7.12 5.84 -3.44
N GLY A 49 6.21 5.24 -2.67
CA GLY A 49 4.80 5.62 -2.60
C GLY A 49 4.56 7.09 -2.24
N ARG A 50 5.48 7.74 -1.53
CA ARG A 50 5.41 9.19 -1.24
C ARG A 50 5.53 10.08 -2.48
N SER A 51 6.09 9.55 -3.55
CA SER A 51 6.24 10.26 -4.82
C SER A 51 5.05 10.02 -5.77
N ALA A 52 3.98 9.40 -5.27
CA ALA A 52 2.70 9.27 -5.97
C ALA A 52 2.12 10.66 -6.27
N THR A 53 1.70 10.87 -7.51
CA THR A 53 1.10 12.14 -7.97
C THR A 53 -0.41 12.08 -8.10
N ARG A 54 -1.01 10.88 -7.96
CA ARG A 54 -2.44 10.64 -8.09
C ARG A 54 -2.96 9.92 -6.85
N ALA A 55 -4.15 10.31 -6.39
CA ALA A 55 -4.89 9.61 -5.35
C ALA A 55 -5.76 8.47 -5.90
N GLU A 56 -5.98 8.41 -7.21
CA GLU A 56 -6.73 7.36 -7.89
C GLU A 56 -6.09 7.01 -9.23
N VAL A 57 -6.15 5.74 -9.61
CA VAL A 57 -5.55 5.23 -10.85
C VAL A 57 -6.47 4.27 -11.60
N PRO A 58 -6.47 4.30 -12.95
CA PRO A 58 -7.20 3.32 -13.73
C PRO A 58 -6.47 1.97 -13.68
N LEU A 59 -7.14 0.92 -13.22
CA LEU A 59 -6.62 -0.45 -13.20
C LEU A 59 -7.75 -1.44 -13.53
N LEU A 60 -7.54 -2.27 -14.56
CA LEU A 60 -8.51 -3.29 -15.00
C LEU A 60 -9.94 -2.73 -15.20
N GLY A 61 -10.05 -1.56 -15.83
CA GLY A 61 -11.33 -0.90 -16.10
C GLY A 61 -11.99 -0.24 -14.88
N GLN A 62 -11.32 -0.21 -13.72
CA GLN A 62 -11.80 0.44 -12.50
C GLN A 62 -10.97 1.69 -12.20
N LEU A 63 -11.58 2.75 -11.69
CA LEU A 63 -10.87 3.83 -11.02
C LEU A 63 -10.68 3.43 -9.55
N VAL A 64 -9.42 3.32 -9.11
CA VAL A 64 -9.06 2.69 -7.83
C VAL A 64 -8.27 3.65 -6.97
N PRO A 65 -8.59 3.81 -5.67
CA PRO A 65 -7.77 4.57 -4.73
C PRO A 65 -6.32 4.10 -4.68
N PHE A 66 -5.38 5.03 -4.70
CA PHE A 66 -3.94 4.79 -4.69
C PHE A 66 -3.28 5.71 -3.66
N GLY A 67 -2.67 5.14 -2.63
CA GLY A 67 -2.10 5.96 -1.55
C GLY A 67 -1.51 5.14 -0.42
N THR A 68 -0.66 5.77 0.38
CA THR A 68 0.00 5.16 1.55
C THR A 68 -0.83 5.30 2.84
N ASP A 69 -2.02 5.87 2.74
CA ASP A 69 -2.88 6.32 3.83
C ASP A 69 -4.29 5.71 3.77
N LEU A 70 -4.46 4.65 2.97
CA LEU A 70 -5.75 3.99 2.78
C LEU A 70 -6.17 3.18 4.02
N LEU A 71 -7.47 3.27 4.34
CA LEU A 71 -8.15 2.43 5.33
C LEU A 71 -9.33 1.69 4.68
N PHE A 72 -9.36 0.37 4.85
CA PHE A 72 -10.41 -0.50 4.34
C PHE A 72 -11.35 -0.90 5.48
N CYS A 73 -12.50 -0.23 5.57
CA CYS A 73 -13.50 -0.44 6.61
C CYS A 73 -14.55 -1.48 6.17
N ALA A 74 -14.79 -2.51 6.96
CA ALA A 74 -15.90 -3.43 6.71
C ALA A 74 -17.20 -2.84 7.28
N ALA A 75 -18.20 -2.62 6.42
CA ALA A 75 -19.49 -2.07 6.85
C ALA A 75 -20.31 -3.05 7.72
N ASN A 76 -20.02 -4.35 7.65
CA ASN A 76 -20.77 -5.41 8.32
C ASN A 76 -20.04 -6.02 9.53
N VAL A 77 -18.83 -5.54 9.84
CA VAL A 77 -18.05 -5.99 11.00
C VAL A 77 -17.56 -4.76 11.73
N GLU A 78 -18.24 -4.43 12.82
CA GLU A 78 -17.88 -3.29 13.66
C GLU A 78 -16.43 -3.40 14.14
N GLY A 79 -15.71 -2.29 14.08
CA GLY A 79 -14.31 -2.23 14.48
C GLY A 79 -13.33 -2.90 13.52
N PHE A 80 -13.75 -3.47 12.38
CA PHE A 80 -12.80 -3.99 11.38
C PHE A 80 -12.37 -2.89 10.40
N LYS A 81 -11.13 -2.40 10.58
CA LYS A 81 -10.51 -1.37 9.74
C LYS A 81 -9.08 -1.79 9.41
N LEU A 82 -8.88 -2.24 8.17
CA LEU A 82 -7.61 -2.76 7.70
C LEU A 82 -6.75 -1.64 7.09
N HIS A 83 -5.48 -1.60 7.47
CA HIS A 83 -4.43 -0.87 6.78
C HIS A 83 -3.36 -1.84 6.29
N ALA A 84 -2.79 -1.58 5.11
CA ALA A 84 -1.73 -2.39 4.54
C ALA A 84 -0.46 -1.55 4.39
N GLU A 85 0.68 -2.13 4.73
CA GLU A 85 2.03 -1.62 4.48
C GLU A 85 2.95 -2.76 4.01
N ILE A 86 4.18 -2.45 3.59
CA ILE A 86 5.03 -3.44 2.91
C ILE A 86 6.44 -3.48 3.53
N CYS A 87 6.82 -4.63 4.09
CA CYS A 87 8.18 -4.98 4.52
C CYS A 87 8.86 -3.85 5.30
N GLU A 88 9.88 -3.22 4.71
CA GLU A 88 10.66 -2.08 5.22
C GLU A 88 9.83 -0.94 5.82
N ASP A 89 8.58 -0.76 5.39
CA ASP A 89 7.66 0.21 5.98
C ASP A 89 7.51 0.04 7.50
N LEU A 90 7.47 -1.21 7.99
CA LEU A 90 7.34 -1.53 9.41
C LEU A 90 8.61 -1.20 10.22
N TRP A 91 9.78 -1.22 9.56
CA TRP A 91 11.07 -1.02 10.20
C TRP A 91 11.55 0.44 10.17
N ALA A 92 10.83 1.30 9.45
CA ALA A 92 11.12 2.73 9.39
C ALA A 92 10.98 3.39 10.78
N PRO A 93 11.68 4.50 11.05
CA PRO A 93 11.58 5.20 12.35
C PRO A 93 10.16 5.61 12.73
N ILE A 94 9.34 5.92 11.73
CA ILE A 94 7.90 6.18 11.88
C ILE A 94 7.17 5.36 10.80
N PRO A 95 6.70 4.14 11.14
CA PRO A 95 5.98 3.29 10.20
C PRO A 95 4.65 3.92 9.74
N PRO A 96 4.23 3.72 8.46
CA PRO A 96 2.90 4.13 7.99
C PRO A 96 1.76 3.63 8.88
N SER A 97 1.88 2.40 9.39
CA SER A 97 0.94 1.81 10.34
C SER A 97 0.75 2.59 11.63
N THR A 98 1.73 3.39 12.07
CA THR A 98 1.58 4.31 13.23
C THR A 98 0.47 5.33 12.96
N TYR A 99 0.53 6.00 11.82
CA TYR A 99 -0.48 6.98 11.45
C TYR A 99 -1.82 6.32 11.16
N ALA A 100 -1.82 5.14 10.53
CA ALA A 100 -3.04 4.40 10.28
C ALA A 100 -3.76 4.00 11.57
N ALA A 101 -3.02 3.52 12.59
CA ALA A 101 -3.57 3.20 13.89
C ALA A 101 -4.17 4.44 14.58
N LEU A 102 -3.49 5.59 14.53
CA LEU A 102 -4.01 6.86 15.03
C LEU A 102 -5.26 7.32 14.25
N ALA A 103 -5.33 7.02 12.95
CA ALA A 103 -6.51 7.25 12.11
C ALA A 103 -7.63 6.21 12.31
N GLY A 104 -7.43 5.24 13.21
CA GLY A 104 -8.43 4.27 13.63
C GLY A 104 -8.32 2.90 12.95
N ALA A 105 -7.22 2.57 12.26
CA ALA A 105 -6.95 1.20 11.84
C ALA A 105 -6.89 0.27 13.07
N THR A 106 -7.51 -0.89 12.95
CA THR A 106 -7.55 -1.93 14.00
C THR A 106 -6.86 -3.21 13.57
N LEU A 107 -6.66 -3.37 12.26
CA LEU A 107 -5.90 -4.47 11.68
C LEU A 107 -4.81 -3.91 10.78
N LEU A 108 -3.55 -4.18 11.13
CA LEU A 108 -2.37 -3.79 10.36
C LEU A 108 -1.83 -5.02 9.63
N THR A 109 -1.71 -4.93 8.31
CA THR A 109 -1.20 -6.02 7.46
C THR A 109 0.13 -5.61 6.86
N ASN A 110 1.13 -6.49 6.93
CA ASN A 110 2.44 -6.28 6.31
C ASN A 110 2.71 -7.36 5.27
N LEU A 111 2.99 -6.97 4.02
CA LEU A 111 3.48 -7.88 2.99
C LEU A 111 5.01 -7.86 2.99
N SER A 112 5.63 -9.01 3.23
CA SER A 112 7.09 -9.16 3.29
C SER A 112 7.57 -10.27 2.35
N GLY A 113 8.82 -10.13 1.89
CA GLY A 113 9.52 -11.09 1.03
C GLY A 113 11.01 -11.08 1.32
#